data_AF-A0A817VIT8-F1
#
_entry.id   AF-A0A817VIT8-F1
#
_cell.length_a   1.000
_cell.length_b   1.000
_cell.length_c   1.000
_cell.angle_alpha   90.00
_cell.angle_beta   90.00
_cell.angle_gamma   90.00
#
_symmetry.space_group_name_H-M   'P 1'
#
loop_
_entity.id
_entity.type
_entity.pdbx_description
1 polymer ?
#
loop_
_entity_poly.entity_id
_entity_poly.type
_entity_poly.pdbx_seq_one_letter_code
_entity_poly.pdbx_strand_id
1 'polypeptide(L)'
;MTVYVGFLTGSDFQPHEIKVSVKNNELIIQGERQHTDKNRSERFFFFKSTTLPPGTQIDQLQSSLTDDGQLKIEAPYIEQKEATKSIENQKK
;
A
#
# COMPACT_ATOMS: atom_id res chain seq x y z
N MET A 1 3.42 -10.70 -15.41
CA MET A 1 3.59 -9.23 -15.55
C MET A 1 3.77 -8.66 -14.15
N THR A 2 4.39 -7.50 -13.97
CA THR A 2 4.57 -6.89 -12.63
C THR A 2 3.85 -5.56 -12.61
N VAL A 3 3.08 -5.30 -11.56
CA VAL A 3 2.48 -3.98 -11.34
C VAL A 3 3.41 -3.17 -10.45
N TYR A 4 3.62 -1.91 -10.85
CA TYR A 4 4.44 -0.95 -10.15
C TYR A 4 3.56 0.21 -9.70
N VAL A 5 3.62 0.55 -8.42
CA VAL A 5 2.92 1.69 -7.84
C VAL A 5 3.91 2.52 -7.05
N GLY A 6 4.15 3.76 -7.50
CA GLY A 6 5.04 4.71 -6.83
C GLY A 6 4.26 5.75 -6.04
N PHE A 7 4.68 6.00 -4.80
CA PHE A 7 4.15 7.05 -3.95
C PHE A 7 5.26 7.98 -3.50
N LEU A 8 5.00 9.29 -3.56
CA LEU A 8 5.89 10.30 -3.00
C LEU A 8 5.55 10.49 -1.52
N THR A 9 6.51 10.18 -0.66
CA THR A 9 6.41 10.35 0.81
C THR A 9 7.24 11.55 1.30
N GLY A 10 8.22 12.00 0.51
CA GLY A 10 9.20 13.02 0.90
C GLY A 10 10.38 12.41 1.66
N SER A 11 11.57 13.02 1.58
CA SER A 11 12.84 12.52 2.16
C SER A 11 12.86 12.47 3.70
N ASP A 12 11.77 12.91 4.32
CA ASP A 12 11.62 13.11 5.75
C ASP A 12 11.05 11.89 6.50
N PHE A 13 10.56 10.88 5.79
CA PHE A 13 9.92 9.70 6.38
C PHE A 13 10.82 8.48 6.34
N GLN A 14 10.90 7.75 7.44
CA GLN A 14 11.61 6.48 7.51
C GLN A 14 10.69 5.33 7.03
N PRO A 15 11.26 4.25 6.46
CA PRO A 15 10.44 3.12 5.99
C PRO A 15 9.68 2.44 7.13
N HIS A 16 10.19 2.53 8.36
CA HIS A 16 9.55 2.00 9.57
C HIS A 16 8.33 2.81 10.03
N GLU A 17 8.23 4.09 9.62
CA GLU A 17 7.10 4.98 9.93
C GLU A 17 5.93 4.79 8.94
N ILE A 18 6.14 3.97 7.90
CA ILE A 18 5.19 3.71 6.84
C ILE A 18 4.65 2.30 6.98
N LYS A 19 3.33 2.19 7.07
CA LYS A 19 2.57 0.97 7.07
C LYS A 19 1.87 0.79 5.74
N VAL A 20 2.23 -0.30 5.06
CA VAL A 20 1.54 -0.75 3.85
C VAL A 20 0.54 -1.83 4.24
N SER A 21 -0.67 -1.76 3.70
CA SER A 21 -1.73 -2.75 3.89
C SER A 21 -2.53 -2.87 2.62
N VAL A 22 -3.05 -4.06 2.32
CA VAL A 22 -3.93 -4.24 1.16
C VAL A 22 -5.24 -4.85 1.64
N LYS A 23 -6.35 -4.28 1.19
CA LYS A 23 -7.69 -4.73 1.56
C LYS A 23 -8.59 -4.65 0.34
N ASN A 24 -9.28 -5.74 0.00
CA ASN A 24 -10.22 -5.78 -1.14
C ASN A 24 -9.61 -5.26 -2.46
N ASN A 25 -8.39 -5.69 -2.80
CA ASN A 25 -7.64 -5.19 -3.96
C ASN A 25 -7.32 -3.68 -3.90
N GLU A 26 -7.43 -3.04 -2.74
CA GLU A 26 -7.01 -1.65 -2.54
C GLU A 26 -5.73 -1.63 -1.72
N LEU A 27 -4.67 -1.05 -2.30
CA LEU A 27 -3.41 -0.80 -1.62
C LEU A 27 -3.57 0.48 -0.80
N ILE A 28 -3.33 0.35 0.50
CA ILE A 28 -3.48 1.39 1.50
C ILE A 28 -2.11 1.61 2.15
N ILE A 29 -1.70 2.87 2.18
CA ILE A 29 -0.44 3.30 2.76
C ILE A 29 -0.76 4.34 3.82
N GLN A 30 -0.30 4.06 5.03
CA GLN A 30 -0.38 4.95 6.16
C GLN A 30 1.03 5.32 6.58
N GLY A 31 1.34 6.60 6.70
CA GLY A 31 2.55 7.04 7.36
C GLY A 31 2.22 7.87 8.58
N GLU A 32 2.89 7.59 9.69
CA GLU A 32 2.82 8.36 10.94
C GLU A 32 4.24 8.69 11.37
N ARG A 33 4.57 9.98 11.35
CA ARG A 33 5.82 10.52 11.90
C ARG A 33 5.49 11.44 13.05
N GLN A 34 6.17 11.24 14.17
CA GLN A 34 6.09 12.14 15.31
C GLN A 34 7.46 12.73 15.59
N HIS A 35 7.61 14.01 15.32
CA HIS A 35 8.81 14.75 15.65
C HIS A 35 8.55 15.53 16.95
N THR A 36 9.24 15.16 18.02
CA THR A 36 9.16 15.88 19.31
C THR A 36 10.48 16.59 19.54
N ASP A 37 10.41 17.91 19.55
CA ASP A 37 11.50 18.83 19.84
C ASP A 37 11.35 19.43 21.24
N LYS A 38 12.37 20.13 21.75
CA LYS A 38 12.43 20.63 23.14
C LYS A 38 11.22 21.47 23.60
N ASN A 39 10.46 22.05 22.67
CA ASN A 39 9.28 22.87 23.00
C ASN A 39 8.11 22.73 22.02
N ARG A 40 8.19 21.80 21.07
CA ARG A 40 7.18 21.60 20.02
C ARG A 40 7.06 20.11 19.68
N SER A 41 5.84 19.64 19.49
CA SER A 41 5.58 18.31 18.98
C SER A 41 4.81 18.46 17.68
N GLU A 42 5.37 17.93 16.60
CA GLU A 42 4.78 17.91 15.28
C GLU A 42 4.47 16.47 14.90
N ARG A 43 3.26 16.27 14.38
CA ARG A 43 2.77 14.95 14.01
C ARG A 43 2.30 15.01 12.57
N PHE A 44 2.98 14.27 11.72
CA PHE A 44 2.65 14.17 10.32
C PHE A 44 1.97 12.83 10.09
N PHE A 45 0.74 12.90 9.57
CA PHE A 45 0.00 11.73 9.13
C PHE A 45 -0.28 11.87 7.66
N PHE A 46 -0.01 10.81 6.91
CA PHE A 46 -0.49 10.70 5.56
C PHE A 46 -1.19 9.37 5.35
N PHE A 47 -2.24 9.43 4.54
CA PHE A 47 -2.99 8.28 4.10
C PHE A 47 -3.09 8.37 2.58
N LYS A 48 -2.67 7.32 1.89
CA LYS A 48 -2.83 7.18 0.44
C LYS A 48 -3.41 5.81 0.16
N SER A 49 -4.43 5.75 -0.68
CA SER A 49 -4.95 4.48 -1.19
C SER A 49 -5.02 4.49 -2.71
N THR A 50 -4.90 3.32 -3.30
CA THR A 50 -5.08 3.13 -4.74
C THR A 50 -5.63 1.73 -5.02
N THR A 51 -6.46 1.63 -6.05
CA THR A 51 -7.04 0.36 -6.47
C THR A 51 -6.01 -0.42 -7.28
N LEU A 52 -5.70 -1.63 -6.83
CA LEU A 52 -4.88 -2.58 -7.55
C LEU A 52 -5.73 -3.43 -8.49
N PRO A 53 -5.18 -3.85 -9.65
CA PRO A 53 -5.86 -4.77 -10.54
C PRO A 53 -6.21 -6.12 -9.87
N PRO A 54 -7.34 -6.75 -10.24
CA PRO A 54 -7.69 -8.10 -9.82
C PRO A 54 -6.66 -9.09 -10.38
N GLY A 55 -5.88 -9.72 -9.52
CA GLY A 55 -4.73 -10.54 -9.91
C GLY A 55 -3.39 -10.11 -9.31
N THR A 56 -3.35 -8.98 -8.61
CA THR A 56 -2.14 -8.56 -7.90
C THR A 56 -1.87 -9.48 -6.71
N GLN A 57 -0.69 -10.11 -6.67
CA GLN A 57 -0.28 -10.98 -5.58
C GLN A 57 0.20 -10.15 -4.39
N ILE A 58 -0.71 -9.97 -3.44
CA ILE A 58 -0.49 -9.18 -2.22
C ILE A 58 0.57 -9.85 -1.33
N ASP A 59 0.59 -11.17 -1.23
CA ASP A 59 1.55 -11.93 -0.43
C ASP A 59 3.01 -11.78 -0.88
N GLN A 60 3.21 -11.42 -2.16
CA GLN A 60 4.53 -11.20 -2.75
C GLN A 60 4.80 -9.71 -3.01
N LEU A 61 4.03 -8.83 -2.36
CA LEU A 61 4.22 -7.40 -2.47
C LEU A 61 5.52 -7.01 -1.78
N GLN A 62 6.38 -6.33 -2.53
CA GLN A 62 7.61 -5.74 -2.03
C GLN A 62 7.48 -4.22 -1.99
N SER A 63 7.93 -3.62 -0.89
CA SER A 63 7.98 -2.19 -0.71
C SER A 63 9.43 -1.75 -0.50
N SER A 64 9.88 -0.80 -1.30
CA SER A 64 11.22 -0.24 -1.23
C SER A 64 11.14 1.28 -1.14
N LEU A 65 11.67 1.86 -0.07
CA LEU A 65 11.82 3.31 0.03
C LEU A 65 13.18 3.69 -0.57
N THR A 66 13.17 4.68 -1.46
CA THR A 66 14.39 5.26 -2.04
C THR A 66 14.82 6.50 -1.26
N ASP A 67 16.12 6.82 -1.31
CA ASP A 67 16.71 8.01 -0.65
C ASP A 67 16.05 9.34 -1.08
N ASP A 68 15.52 9.39 -2.31
CA ASP A 68 14.71 10.48 -2.83
C ASP A 68 13.33 10.64 -2.14
N GLY A 69 13.02 9.82 -1.14
CA GLY A 69 11.73 9.87 -0.45
C GLY A 69 10.56 9.36 -1.30
N GLN A 70 10.85 8.46 -2.25
CA GLN A 70 9.82 7.75 -3.01
C GLN A 70 9.66 6.33 -2.48
N LEU A 71 8.44 5.99 -2.07
CA LEU A 71 8.05 4.64 -1.72
C LEU A 71 7.59 3.92 -2.99
N LYS A 72 8.36 2.91 -3.38
CA LYS A 72 8.07 2.05 -4.52
C LYS A 72 7.43 0.77 -4.02
N ILE A 73 6.25 0.46 -4.54
CA ILE A 73 5.55 -0.77 -4.23
C ILE A 73 5.43 -1.59 -5.51
N GLU A 74 5.98 -2.80 -5.46
CA GLU A 74 6.07 -3.71 -6.57
C GLU A 74 5.40 -5.01 -6.18
N ALA A 75 4.50 -5.50 -7.03
CA ALA A 75 3.84 -6.76 -6.79
C ALA A 75 3.71 -7.55 -8.09
N PRO A 76 3.92 -8.88 -8.06
CA PRO A 76 3.69 -9.70 -9.23
C PRO A 76 2.19 -9.69 -9.55
N TYR A 77 1.88 -9.35 -10.79
CA TYR A 77 0.54 -9.45 -11.33
C TYR A 77 0.40 -10.78 -12.05
N ILE A 78 -0.48 -11.62 -11.48
CA ILE A 78 -0.92 -12.84 -12.12
C ILE A 78 -2.30 -12.54 -12.65
N GLU A 79 -2.51 -12.72 -13.94
CA GLU A 79 -3.84 -12.66 -14.52
C GLU A 79 -4.68 -13.76 -13.88
N GLN A 80 -5.41 -13.40 -12.82
CA GLN A 80 -6.34 -14.31 -12.18
C GLN A 80 -7.48 -14.47 -13.17
N LYS A 81 -7.50 -15.59 -13.90
CA LYS A 81 -8.75 -16.10 -14.49
C LYS A 81 -9.78 -16.10 -13.36
N GLU A 82 -10.78 -15.24 -13.50
CA GLU A 82 -11.84 -15.04 -12.53
C GLU A 82 -12.35 -16.40 -12.03
N ALA A 83 -12.02 -16.75 -10.78
CA ALA A 83 -12.89 -17.63 -10.02
C ALA A 83 -14.05 -16.75 -9.56
N THR A 84 -15.03 -16.58 -10.45
CA THR A 84 -16.39 -16.20 -10.11
C THR A 84 -16.83 -17.09 -8.95
N LYS A 85 -16.73 -16.58 -7.71
CA LYS A 85 -17.48 -17.16 -6.60
C LYS A 85 -18.93 -16.79 -6.85
N SER A 86 -19.61 -17.67 -7.58
CA SER A 86 -21.06 -17.80 -7.57
C SER A 86 -21.51 -17.81 -6.11
N ILE A 87 -22.16 -16.74 -5.67
CA ILE A 87 -23.06 -16.82 -4.53
C ILE A 87 -24.42 -17.20 -5.12
N GLU A 88 -24.59 -18.48 -5.43
CA GLU A 88 -25.92 -19.07 -5.47
C GLU A 88 -26.22 -19.65 -4.10
N ASN A 89 -27.02 -18.93 -3.32
CA ASN A 89 -27.72 -19.50 -2.18
C ASN A 89 -29.24 -19.38 -2.40
N GLN A 90 -29.73 -20.36 -3.15
CA GLN A 90 -30.95 -21.15 -2.98
C GLN A 90 -32.14 -20.54 -2.17
N LYS A 91 -33.22 -20.31 -2.92
CA LYS A 91 -34.56 -20.91 -2.77
C LYS A 91 -35.20 -20.90 -1.37
N LYS A 92 -36.28 -20.12 -1.23
CA LYS A 92 -37.51 -20.61 -0.60
C LYS A 92 -38.74 -20.11 -1.35
#